data_AF-A0A1C6GVH7-F1
#
_entry.id   AF-A0A1C6GVH7-F1
#
_cell.length_a   1.000
_cell.length_b   1.000
_cell.length_c   1.000
_cell.angle_alpha   90.00
_cell.angle_beta   90.00
_cell.angle_gamma   90.00
#
_symmetry.space_group_name_H-M   'P 1'
#
loop_
_entity.id
_entity.type
_entity.pdbx_description
1 polymer ?
#
loop_
_entity_poly.entity_id
_entity_poly.type
_entity_poly.pdbx_seq_one_letter_code
_entity_poly.pdbx_strand_id
1 'polypeptide(L)'
;MLVWAFAAYQRAQPEIWDGTAAESYAGGSGTESAPYLIANGAQLAKFEQAVNDGTFGLRYAALTNDIYLNDTSERQSWDEDTASKNQWTPIGNVTNTFRGQLDGRGYAVRSVYINLPEQEKVRLLGLFES
;
A
#
# COMPACT_ATOMS: atom_id res chain seq x y z
N MET A 1 -35.46 -26.30 -11.27
CA MET A 1 -35.37 -24.82 -11.29
C MET A 1 -33.90 -24.48 -11.38
N LEU A 2 -33.46 -24.03 -12.56
CA LEU A 2 -32.09 -23.61 -12.81
C LEU A 2 -31.86 -22.25 -12.15
N VAL A 3 -30.74 -22.08 -11.46
CA VAL A 3 -30.16 -20.75 -11.23
C VAL A 3 -28.71 -20.80 -11.66
N TRP A 4 -28.47 -20.23 -12.83
CA TRP A 4 -27.15 -20.01 -13.42
C TRP A 4 -26.50 -18.78 -12.80
N ALA A 5 -25.18 -18.80 -12.71
CA ALA A 5 -24.29 -17.64 -12.73
C ALA A 5 -24.42 -16.61 -11.60
N PHE A 6 -23.78 -16.89 -10.45
CA PHE A 6 -23.10 -15.86 -9.66
C PHE A 6 -21.57 -15.95 -9.72
N ALA A 7 -21.01 -16.93 -10.42
CA ALA A 7 -19.55 -17.14 -10.46
C ALA A 7 -18.82 -16.37 -11.58
N ALA A 8 -19.50 -15.50 -12.34
CA ALA A 8 -18.88 -14.83 -13.50
C ALA A 8 -19.23 -13.33 -13.67
N TYR A 9 -19.84 -12.68 -12.66
CA TYR A 9 -20.13 -11.23 -12.70
C TYR A 9 -19.51 -10.45 -11.53
N GLN A 10 -18.41 -10.95 -10.97
CA GLN A 10 -17.44 -10.07 -10.32
C GLN A 10 -16.18 -10.08 -11.18
N ARG A 11 -16.15 -9.26 -12.23
CA ARG A 11 -14.88 -8.58 -12.50
C ARG A 11 -14.71 -7.65 -11.31
N ALA A 12 -14.07 -8.20 -10.28
CA ALA A 12 -14.04 -7.67 -8.93
C ALA A 12 -13.64 -6.20 -8.98
N GLN A 13 -14.42 -5.35 -8.33
CA GLN A 13 -13.93 -4.03 -7.95
C GLN A 13 -12.58 -4.23 -7.25
N PRO A 14 -11.58 -3.38 -7.50
CA PRO A 14 -10.30 -3.52 -6.83
C PRO A 14 -10.53 -3.52 -5.31
N GLU A 15 -9.89 -4.45 -4.61
CA GLU A 15 -9.92 -4.51 -3.16
C GLU A 15 -9.35 -3.19 -2.61
N ILE A 16 -10.19 -2.46 -1.88
CA ILE A 16 -9.75 -1.28 -1.13
C ILE A 16 -9.13 -1.78 0.15
N TRP A 17 -7.91 -1.34 0.43
CA TRP A 17 -7.22 -1.63 1.68
C TRP A 17 -8.08 -1.25 2.90
N ASP A 18 -7.94 -1.96 4.00
CA ASP A 18 -8.73 -1.77 5.22
C ASP A 18 -7.89 -1.22 6.40
N GLY A 19 -6.65 -0.82 6.13
CA GLY A 19 -5.72 -0.31 7.15
C GLY A 19 -4.87 -1.40 7.82
N THR A 20 -5.09 -2.69 7.53
CA THR A 20 -4.37 -3.79 8.20
C THR A 20 -3.08 -4.18 7.49
N ALA A 21 -2.17 -4.87 8.19
CA ALA A 21 -0.98 -5.46 7.59
C ALA A 21 -1.13 -6.98 7.44
N ALA A 22 -0.63 -7.52 6.32
CA ALA A 22 -0.68 -8.95 6.04
C ALA A 22 0.34 -9.74 6.88
N GLU A 23 0.05 -11.02 7.12
CA GLU A 23 1.00 -11.94 7.76
C GLU A 23 2.15 -12.33 6.83
N SER A 24 1.90 -12.42 5.51
CA SER A 24 2.88 -12.83 4.50
C SER A 24 2.73 -12.10 3.17
N TYR A 25 3.81 -12.04 2.40
CA TYR A 25 3.82 -11.58 1.01
C TYR A 25 3.27 -12.66 0.07
N ALA A 26 2.93 -12.29 -1.17
CA ALA A 26 2.50 -13.25 -2.19
C ALA A 26 3.64 -14.16 -2.69
N GLY A 27 4.89 -13.79 -2.39
CA GLY A 27 6.09 -14.56 -2.71
C GLY A 27 7.36 -13.74 -2.60
N GLY A 28 8.48 -14.34 -2.99
CA GLY A 28 9.81 -13.72 -2.94
C GLY A 28 10.46 -13.75 -1.56
N SER A 29 11.74 -13.39 -1.53
CA SER A 29 12.59 -13.39 -0.33
C SER A 29 13.23 -12.03 -0.05
N GLY A 30 12.83 -10.99 -0.78
CA GLY A 30 13.34 -9.63 -0.60
C GLY A 30 14.73 -9.37 -1.16
N THR A 31 15.24 -10.26 -2.00
CA THR A 31 16.50 -10.07 -2.73
C THR A 31 16.24 -9.46 -4.10
N GLU A 32 17.25 -8.87 -4.74
CA GLU A 32 17.10 -8.28 -6.08
C GLU A 32 16.59 -9.29 -7.13
N SER A 33 17.08 -10.54 -7.08
CA SER A 33 16.62 -11.61 -7.97
C SER A 33 15.27 -12.25 -7.59
N ALA A 34 14.80 -12.00 -6.37
CA ALA A 34 13.55 -12.55 -5.84
C ALA A 34 12.88 -11.54 -4.89
N PRO A 35 12.41 -10.40 -5.42
CA PRO A 35 11.83 -9.32 -4.62
C PRO A 35 10.54 -9.81 -3.96
N TYR A 36 10.17 -9.19 -2.83
CA TYR A 36 8.85 -9.43 -2.24
C TYR A 36 7.74 -9.07 -3.23
N LEU A 37 6.82 -10.00 -3.47
CA LEU A 37 5.69 -9.78 -4.36
C LEU A 37 4.53 -9.18 -3.57
N ILE A 38 4.14 -7.96 -3.95
CA ILE A 38 3.07 -7.19 -3.31
C ILE A 38 1.87 -7.15 -4.25
N ALA A 39 0.76 -7.75 -3.82
CA ALA A 39 -0.46 -7.91 -4.62
C ALA A 39 -1.64 -7.07 -4.09
N ASN A 40 -1.57 -6.57 -2.85
CA ASN A 40 -2.65 -5.79 -2.22
C ASN A 40 -2.11 -4.82 -1.15
N GLY A 41 -3.01 -3.99 -0.59
CA GLY A 41 -2.66 -2.97 0.40
C GLY A 41 -2.09 -3.53 1.69
N ALA A 42 -2.60 -4.66 2.18
CA ALA A 42 -2.12 -5.25 3.43
C ALA A 42 -0.68 -5.76 3.32
N GLN A 43 -0.28 -6.29 2.16
CA GLN A 43 1.11 -6.66 1.89
C GLN A 43 2.02 -5.45 1.74
N LEU A 44 1.51 -4.34 1.19
CA LEU A 44 2.25 -3.08 1.12
C LEU A 44 2.47 -2.49 2.52
N ALA A 45 1.46 -2.53 3.38
CA ALA A 45 1.56 -2.12 4.78
C ALA A 45 2.55 -3.01 5.57
N LYS A 46 2.57 -4.32 5.31
CA LYS A 46 3.61 -5.20 5.89
C LYS A 46 5.03 -4.75 5.50
N PHE A 47 5.22 -4.38 4.24
CA PHE A 47 6.52 -3.90 3.75
C PHE A 47 6.90 -2.56 4.39
N GLU A 48 5.96 -1.63 4.45
CA GLU A 48 6.07 -0.35 5.14
C GLU A 48 6.52 -0.53 6.60
N GLN A 49 5.78 -1.32 7.40
CA GLN A 49 6.10 -1.56 8.81
C GLN A 49 7.51 -2.12 8.98
N ALA A 50 7.87 -3.14 8.21
CA ALA A 50 9.17 -3.77 8.35
C ALA A 50 10.34 -2.86 7.92
N VAL A 51 10.13 -1.95 6.96
CA VAL A 51 11.09 -0.88 6.66
C VAL A 51 11.17 0.09 7.83
N ASN A 52 10.03 0.55 8.34
CA ASN A 52 9.93 1.56 9.38
C ASN A 52 10.47 1.09 10.73
N ASP A 53 10.35 -0.19 11.03
CA ASP A 53 10.90 -0.83 12.23
C ASP A 53 12.38 -1.18 12.08
N GLY A 54 12.98 -1.02 10.90
CA GLY A 54 14.38 -1.37 10.65
C GLY A 54 14.65 -2.87 10.66
N THR A 55 13.61 -3.71 10.58
CA THR A 55 13.74 -5.18 10.59
C THR A 55 14.19 -5.75 9.24
N PHE A 56 14.21 -4.91 8.19
CA PHE A 56 14.71 -5.28 6.88
C PHE A 56 16.19 -4.96 6.67
N GLY A 57 16.98 -5.99 6.34
CA GLY A 57 18.32 -5.84 5.78
C GLY A 57 18.32 -5.43 4.30
N LEU A 58 17.68 -6.22 3.43
CA LEU A 58 17.48 -5.92 2.00
C LEU A 58 16.01 -5.58 1.73
N ARG A 59 15.77 -4.61 0.85
CA ARG A 59 14.45 -3.95 0.68
C ARG A 59 14.00 -3.94 -0.78
N TYR A 60 13.97 -5.12 -1.42
CA TYR A 60 13.50 -5.27 -2.80
C TYR A 60 12.06 -5.81 -2.82
N ALA A 61 11.16 -5.06 -3.44
CA ALA A 61 9.77 -5.42 -3.61
C ALA A 61 9.31 -5.13 -5.04
N ALA A 62 8.27 -5.83 -5.49
CA ALA A 62 7.67 -5.62 -6.79
C ALA A 62 6.14 -5.74 -6.71
N LEU A 63 5.45 -4.83 -7.38
CA LEU A 63 4.00 -4.88 -7.50
C LEU A 63 3.59 -5.99 -8.48
N THR A 64 2.48 -6.65 -8.16
CA THR A 64 1.87 -7.69 -9.01
C THR A 64 0.44 -7.36 -9.41
N ASN A 65 -0.15 -6.32 -8.83
CA ASN A 65 -1.46 -5.75 -9.15
C ASN A 65 -1.45 -4.24 -8.84
N ASP A 66 -2.44 -3.52 -9.38
CA ASP A 66 -2.78 -2.19 -8.88
C ASP A 66 -3.28 -2.28 -7.43
N ILE A 67 -2.81 -1.38 -6.58
CA ILE A 67 -3.16 -1.33 -5.15
C ILE A 67 -3.95 -0.06 -4.87
N TYR A 68 -5.11 -0.20 -4.22
CA TYR A 68 -5.98 0.92 -3.89
C TYR A 68 -6.03 1.07 -2.37
N LEU A 69 -5.50 2.18 -1.84
CA LEU A 69 -5.45 2.39 -0.39
C LEU A 69 -6.73 2.99 0.19
N ASN A 70 -7.52 3.67 -0.64
CA ASN A 70 -8.78 4.29 -0.26
C ASN A 70 -9.77 4.27 -1.42
N ASP A 71 -11.07 4.22 -1.10
CA ASP A 71 -12.14 4.50 -2.07
C ASP A 71 -12.27 6.00 -2.28
N THR A 72 -12.12 6.44 -3.53
CA THR A 72 -12.18 7.86 -3.94
C THR A 72 -13.45 8.21 -4.72
N SER A 73 -14.43 7.31 -4.76
CA SER A 73 -15.72 7.49 -5.44
C SER A 73 -16.44 8.78 -5.01
N GLU A 74 -16.37 9.11 -3.71
CA GLU A 74 -16.96 10.32 -3.12
C GLU A 74 -15.92 11.40 -2.77
N ARG A 75 -14.79 11.47 -3.51
CA ARG A 75 -13.70 12.42 -3.23
C ARG A 75 -14.11 13.90 -3.14
N GLN A 76 -15.24 14.25 -3.75
CA GLN A 76 -15.79 15.61 -3.74
C GLN A 76 -16.31 16.02 -2.35
N SER A 77 -16.61 15.04 -1.49
CA SER A 77 -17.09 15.22 -0.14
C SER A 77 -16.00 14.97 0.91
N TRP A 78 -14.74 14.81 0.50
CA TRP A 78 -13.63 14.63 1.42
C TRP A 78 -13.30 15.95 2.12
N ASP A 79 -13.48 15.97 3.44
CA ASP A 79 -13.09 17.06 4.34
C ASP A 79 -12.03 16.56 5.34
N GLU A 80 -11.20 17.47 5.85
CA GLU A 80 -10.14 17.23 6.83
C GLU A 80 -10.70 16.57 8.11
N ASP A 81 -11.93 16.93 8.49
CA ASP A 81 -12.61 16.48 9.72
C ASP A 81 -13.49 15.23 9.52
N THR A 82 -13.69 14.74 8.29
CA THR A 82 -14.57 13.60 7.98
C THR A 82 -13.81 12.32 7.61
N ALA A 83 -12.52 12.26 7.95
CA ALA A 83 -11.57 11.26 7.49
C ALA A 83 -11.80 9.85 8.08
N SER A 84 -12.84 9.16 7.62
CA SER A 84 -12.97 7.69 7.69
C SER A 84 -12.03 6.97 6.71
N LYS A 85 -10.86 7.55 6.44
CA LYS A 85 -9.93 7.13 5.39
C LYS A 85 -8.81 6.32 6.01
N ASN A 86 -8.31 5.35 5.27
CA ASN A 86 -7.08 4.66 5.65
C ASN A 86 -5.93 5.66 5.52
N GLN A 87 -5.47 6.12 6.68
CA GLN A 87 -4.29 6.94 6.82
C GLN A 87 -3.06 6.13 6.39
N TRP A 88 -2.34 6.61 5.39
CA TRP A 88 -1.09 5.99 4.96
C TRP A 88 0.08 6.52 5.78
N THR A 89 0.90 5.59 6.28
CA THR A 89 2.24 5.90 6.79
C THR A 89 3.22 5.70 5.65
N PRO A 90 4.04 6.70 5.29
CA PRO A 90 5.03 6.52 4.23
C PRO A 90 6.03 5.42 4.56
N ILE A 91 6.48 4.71 3.52
CA ILE A 91 7.55 3.71 3.63
C ILE A 91 8.84 4.47 3.89
N GLY A 92 9.53 4.16 4.98
CA GLY A 92 10.73 4.86 5.42
C GLY A 92 10.46 5.97 6.45
N ASN A 93 11.43 6.23 7.31
CA ASN A 93 11.37 7.32 8.28
C ASN A 93 12.77 7.88 8.64
N VAL A 94 12.81 8.86 9.55
CA VAL A 94 14.04 9.56 9.96
C VAL A 94 15.13 8.64 10.52
N THR A 95 14.75 7.51 11.12
CA THR A 95 15.66 6.52 11.68
C THR A 95 15.97 5.44 10.64
N ASN A 96 14.95 4.99 9.92
CA ASN A 96 14.99 3.87 8.99
C ASN A 96 14.57 4.32 7.60
N THR A 97 15.46 5.02 6.90
CA THR A 97 15.24 5.43 5.51
C THR A 97 15.14 4.22 4.59
N PHE A 98 14.16 4.21 3.69
CA PHE A 98 14.05 3.30 2.57
C PHE A 98 15.26 3.45 1.64
N ARG A 99 16.03 2.37 1.54
CA ARG A 99 17.22 2.24 0.69
C ARG A 99 17.12 0.95 -0.08
N GLY A 100 16.11 0.88 -0.94
CA GLY A 100 15.73 -0.33 -1.66
C GLY A 100 15.09 0.00 -3.00
N GLN A 101 14.41 -0.99 -3.56
CA GLN A 101 13.72 -0.83 -4.83
C GLN A 101 12.30 -1.37 -4.68
N LEU A 102 11.33 -0.54 -5.05
CA LEU A 102 9.96 -0.96 -5.33
C LEU A 102 9.75 -0.91 -6.84
N ASP A 103 9.74 -2.07 -7.50
CA ASP A 103 9.45 -2.17 -8.94
C ASP A 103 7.94 -2.20 -9.19
N GLY A 104 7.41 -1.17 -9.84
CA GLY A 104 5.99 -1.09 -10.16
C GLY A 104 5.52 -2.13 -11.18
N ARG A 105 6.40 -2.67 -12.03
CA ARG A 105 6.07 -3.66 -13.09
C ARG A 105 4.84 -3.29 -13.96
N GLY A 106 4.59 -1.98 -14.13
CA GLY A 106 3.43 -1.45 -14.87
C GLY A 106 2.16 -1.26 -14.04
N TYR A 107 2.17 -1.63 -12.76
CA TYR A 107 1.11 -1.38 -11.79
C TYR A 107 1.37 -0.12 -10.97
N ALA A 108 0.34 0.38 -10.29
CA ALA A 108 0.41 1.56 -9.44
C ALA A 108 -0.21 1.36 -8.06
N VAL A 109 0.35 2.07 -7.07
CA VAL A 109 -0.33 2.35 -5.80
C VAL A 109 -1.16 3.62 -5.98
N ARG A 110 -2.43 3.56 -5.59
CA ARG A 110 -3.44 4.59 -5.84
C ARG A 110 -4.14 5.00 -4.56
N SER A 111 -4.74 6.19 -4.60
CA SER A 111 -5.57 6.71 -3.51
C SER A 111 -4.86 6.85 -2.16
N VAL A 112 -3.58 7.25 -2.19
CA VAL A 112 -2.80 7.55 -0.98
C VAL A 112 -3.43 8.74 -0.27
N TYR A 113 -3.77 8.59 1.01
CA TYR A 113 -4.26 9.68 1.86
C TYR A 113 -3.32 9.86 3.04
N ILE A 114 -2.90 11.11 3.27
CA ILE A 114 -2.00 11.48 4.35
C ILE A 114 -2.54 12.75 5.00
N ASN A 115 -2.97 12.65 6.26
CA ASN A 115 -3.30 13.78 7.10
C ASN A 115 -2.46 13.75 8.39
N LEU A 116 -1.31 14.42 8.35
CA LEU A 116 -0.40 14.56 9.49
C LEU A 116 -0.36 16.01 9.97
N PRO A 117 -0.04 16.28 11.25
CA PRO A 117 0.20 17.64 11.73
C PRO A 117 1.25 18.36 10.88
N GLU A 118 1.10 19.69 10.73
CA GLU A 118 1.94 20.50 9.83
C GLU A 118 3.44 20.35 10.08
N GLN A 119 3.84 20.13 11.33
CA GLN A 119 5.22 19.94 11.76
C GLN A 119 5.84 18.62 11.24
N GLU A 120 5.00 17.62 10.94
CA GLU A 120 5.40 16.31 10.40
C GLU A 120 5.29 16.25 8.86
N LYS A 121 4.52 17.15 8.24
CA LYS A 121 4.34 17.23 6.77
C LYS A 121 5.63 17.51 6.00
N VAL A 122 6.62 18.15 6.63
CA VAL A 122 7.83 18.66 5.95
C VAL A 122 8.79 17.55 5.49
N ARG A 123 8.56 16.28 5.85
CA ARG A 123 9.47 15.15 5.55
C ARG A 123 8.80 13.92 4.90
N LEU A 124 7.53 14.01 4.55
CA LEU A 124 6.71 12.87 4.12
C LEU A 124 5.97 13.23 2.83
N LEU A 125 6.47 12.74 1.70
CA LEU A 125 5.91 13.01 0.38
C LEU A 125 5.31 11.74 -0.23
N GLY A 126 4.08 11.44 0.15
CA GLY A 126 3.29 10.40 -0.51
C GLY A 126 3.68 8.98 -0.07
N LEU A 127 4.02 8.12 -1.03
CA LEU A 127 4.22 6.70 -0.76
C LEU A 127 5.48 6.43 0.09
N PHE A 128 6.53 7.24 -0.10
CA PHE A 128 7.82 7.15 0.57
C PHE A 128 8.10 8.43 1.38
N GLU A 129 9.04 8.34 2.31
CA GLU A 129 9.63 9.51 2.96
C GLU A 129 10.39 10.41 1.96
N SER A 130 10.66 11.67 2.34
CA SER A 130 11.44 12.63 1.54
C SER A 130 12.88 12.80 2.01
#